data_AF-A0AAV5BIU4-F1
#
_entry.id   AF-A0AAV5BIU4-F1
#
_cell.length_a   1.000
_cell.length_b   1.000
_cell.length_c   1.000
_cell.angle_alpha   90.00
_cell.angle_beta   90.00
_cell.angle_gamma   90.00
#
_symmetry.space_group_name_H-M   'P 1'
#
loop_
_entity.id
_entity.type
_entity.pdbx_description
1 polymer ?
#
loop_
_entity_poly.entity_id
_entity_poly.type
_entity_poly.pdbx_seq_one_letter_code
_entity_poly.pdbx_strand_id
1 'polypeptide(L)'
;MAAAASPPSPPPATDAAVPGLPDLSVPYDLATRGQWQALLAHLSHPSHAHHPHHRLLLSALSALSLAKLRRFPDAASLLASLHPDPACLPPPFLIRLLHAVLPLFLPDRPLALDRLYTLLSSVRARPDAGHPEWRRRDVLVASLLAADHLAHREFDVALALLADIASREPSNPILLSRLAYAHMQIGNLTAASATFRHVESVADAADEPAQYASLLARNRALECIVAKDYAAAVREYETCIEADPADAVALNNKALCLMYSRDLGDAIKVLEGALERAHGGAQRDGGGQPVQHVRARLRQPRRGQEEPRRVDCQSCS
;
A
#
# COMPACT_ATOMS: atom_id res chain seq x y z
N MET A 1 34.21 -21.45 -73.94
CA MET A 1 34.49 -20.49 -72.86
C MET A 1 33.17 -19.88 -72.40
N ALA A 2 32.47 -20.55 -71.48
CA ALA A 2 31.26 -20.04 -70.85
C ALA A 2 31.64 -19.52 -69.45
N ALA A 3 31.36 -18.24 -69.20
CA ALA A 3 31.71 -17.56 -67.96
C ALA A 3 30.86 -18.06 -66.79
N ALA A 4 31.51 -18.43 -65.69
CA ALA A 4 30.86 -18.79 -64.44
C ALA A 4 30.28 -17.54 -63.77
N ALA A 5 28.98 -17.54 -63.50
CA ALA A 5 28.30 -16.49 -62.75
C ALA A 5 28.57 -16.68 -61.24
N SER A 6 29.05 -15.62 -60.58
CA SER A 6 29.27 -15.58 -59.13
C SER A 6 27.93 -15.59 -58.36
N PRO A 7 27.85 -16.22 -57.17
CA PRO A 7 26.64 -16.22 -56.36
C PRO A 7 26.37 -14.82 -55.76
N PRO A 8 25.09 -14.45 -55.53
CA PRO A 8 24.76 -13.16 -54.94
C PRO A 8 25.24 -13.08 -53.49
N SER A 9 25.78 -11.92 -53.11
CA SER A 9 26.22 -11.63 -51.74
C SER A 9 25.04 -11.68 -50.76
N PRO A 10 25.25 -12.17 -49.52
CA PRO A 10 24.20 -12.14 -48.50
C PRO A 10 23.82 -10.68 -48.19
N PRO A 11 22.55 -10.42 -47.81
CA PRO A 11 22.16 -9.08 -47.40
C PRO A 11 23.01 -8.67 -46.19
N PRO A 12 23.32 -7.37 -46.04
CA PRO A 12 24.05 -6.90 -44.87
C PRO A 12 23.25 -7.31 -43.63
N ALA A 13 23.92 -7.92 -42.66
CA ALA A 13 23.37 -8.13 -41.34
C ALA A 13 22.98 -6.75 -40.80
N THR A 14 21.70 -6.42 -40.86
CA THR A 14 21.13 -5.41 -39.99
C THR A 14 21.37 -5.94 -38.59
N ASP A 15 22.30 -5.31 -37.88
CA ASP A 15 22.37 -5.35 -36.43
C ASP A 15 20.98 -4.99 -35.92
N ALA A 16 20.14 -6.01 -35.73
CA ALA A 16 18.91 -5.91 -34.98
C ALA A 16 19.36 -5.65 -33.55
N ALA A 17 19.59 -4.37 -33.25
CA ALA A 17 19.82 -3.88 -31.92
C ALA A 17 18.80 -4.54 -31.00
N VAL A 18 19.28 -5.29 -30.01
CA VAL A 18 18.46 -5.75 -28.88
C VAL A 18 17.64 -4.53 -28.44
N PRO A 19 16.30 -4.56 -28.49
CA PRO A 19 15.51 -3.39 -28.13
C PRO A 19 15.87 -3.02 -26.70
N GLY A 20 16.56 -1.88 -26.53
CA GLY A 20 16.95 -1.42 -25.21
C GLY A 20 15.71 -1.25 -24.36
N LEU A 21 15.72 -1.84 -23.16
CA LEU A 21 14.67 -1.61 -22.15
C LEU A 21 14.43 -0.10 -22.01
N PRO A 22 13.17 0.34 -21.83
CA PRO A 22 12.91 1.76 -21.63
C PRO A 22 13.61 2.19 -20.34
N ASP A 23 14.20 3.39 -20.34
CA ASP A 23 14.73 3.94 -19.10
C ASP A 23 13.56 4.18 -18.13
N LEU A 24 13.59 3.46 -17.01
CA LEU A 24 12.59 3.53 -15.95
C LEU A 24 13.07 4.34 -14.74
N SER A 25 14.26 4.95 -14.80
CA SER A 25 14.81 5.76 -13.70
C SER A 25 13.84 6.88 -13.27
N VAL A 26 13.38 7.69 -14.22
CA VAL A 26 12.44 8.80 -13.96
C VAL A 26 11.08 8.26 -13.50
N PRO A 27 10.42 7.29 -14.19
CA PRO A 27 9.19 6.69 -13.68
C PRO A 27 9.30 6.12 -12.26
N TYR A 28 10.42 5.47 -11.95
CA TYR A 28 10.69 4.88 -10.64
C TYR A 28 10.84 5.96 -9.56
N ASP A 29 11.62 7.01 -9.81
CA ASP A 29 11.79 8.12 -8.88
C ASP A 29 10.46 8.84 -8.59
N LEU A 30 9.68 9.12 -9.62
CA LEU A 30 8.36 9.75 -9.46
C LEU A 30 7.39 8.85 -8.67
N ALA A 31 7.40 7.55 -8.93
CA ALA A 31 6.56 6.59 -8.21
C ALA A 31 6.97 6.45 -6.74
N THR A 32 8.27 6.38 -6.44
CA THR A 32 8.77 6.24 -5.05
C THR A 32 8.53 7.49 -4.22
N ARG A 33 8.55 8.68 -4.84
CA ARG A 33 8.17 9.95 -4.19
C ARG A 33 6.65 10.18 -4.14
N GLY A 34 5.84 9.28 -4.69
CA GLY A 34 4.38 9.42 -4.73
C GLY A 34 3.88 10.54 -5.65
N GLN A 35 4.69 11.01 -6.59
CA GLN A 35 4.34 12.06 -7.54
C GLN A 35 3.54 11.50 -8.73
N TRP A 36 2.39 10.88 -8.44
CA TRP A 36 1.59 10.12 -9.42
C TRP A 36 1.06 10.97 -10.58
N GLN A 37 0.79 12.26 -10.35
CA GLN A 37 0.33 13.18 -11.39
C GLN A 37 1.46 13.52 -12.38
N ALA A 38 2.66 13.79 -11.86
CA ALA A 38 3.85 14.05 -12.69
C ALA A 38 4.24 12.79 -13.48
N LEU A 39 4.15 11.62 -12.85
CA LEU A 39 4.34 10.34 -13.51
C LEU A 39 3.36 10.13 -14.66
N LEU A 40 2.06 10.35 -14.42
CA LEU A 40 1.05 10.20 -15.46
C LEU A 40 1.28 11.16 -16.64
N ALA A 41 1.66 12.41 -16.36
CA ALA A 41 2.01 13.39 -17.38
C ALA A 41 3.24 12.94 -18.19
N HIS A 42 4.29 12.48 -17.52
CA HIS A 42 5.50 11.93 -18.16
C HIS A 42 5.16 10.75 -19.08
N LEU A 43 4.37 9.79 -18.62
CA LEU A 43 3.99 8.61 -19.39
C LEU A 43 3.08 8.94 -20.59
N SER A 44 2.35 10.06 -20.55
CA SER A 44 1.50 10.52 -21.64
C SER A 44 2.25 11.26 -22.77
N HIS A 45 3.56 11.50 -22.60
CA HIS A 45 4.34 12.26 -23.56
C HIS A 45 4.46 11.53 -24.92
N PRO A 46 4.31 12.22 -26.07
CA PRO A 46 4.26 11.60 -27.40
C PRO A 46 5.53 10.86 -27.81
N SER A 47 6.67 11.16 -27.18
CA SER A 47 7.93 10.41 -27.34
C SER A 47 7.77 8.92 -27.02
N HIS A 48 6.87 8.55 -26.11
CA HIS A 48 6.63 7.16 -25.74
C HIS A 48 5.72 6.41 -26.72
N ALA A 49 5.00 7.11 -27.62
CA ALA A 49 4.15 6.49 -28.63
C ALA A 49 4.95 5.70 -29.68
N HIS A 50 6.26 5.94 -29.77
CA HIS A 50 7.17 5.36 -30.77
C HIS A 50 7.80 4.03 -30.32
N HIS A 51 7.49 3.55 -29.11
CA HIS A 51 7.99 2.28 -28.55
C HIS A 51 6.87 1.23 -28.43
N PRO A 52 6.41 0.61 -29.54
CA PRO A 52 5.32 -0.35 -29.51
C PRO A 52 5.62 -1.57 -28.62
N HIS A 53 6.90 -1.94 -28.51
CA HIS A 53 7.38 -3.05 -27.69
C HIS A 53 7.16 -2.84 -26.18
N HIS A 54 7.02 -1.60 -25.70
CA HIS A 54 6.86 -1.29 -24.27
C HIS A 54 5.46 -0.83 -23.88
N ARG A 55 4.50 -0.88 -24.82
CA ARG A 55 3.13 -0.40 -24.62
C ARG A 55 2.49 -0.98 -23.37
N LEU A 56 2.60 -2.29 -23.15
CA LEU A 56 1.99 -2.96 -21.99
C LEU A 56 2.58 -2.46 -20.65
N LEU A 57 3.90 -2.30 -20.58
CA LEU A 57 4.57 -1.81 -19.37
C LEU A 57 4.15 -0.37 -19.05
N LEU A 58 4.18 0.51 -20.05
CA LEU A 58 3.78 1.91 -19.87
C LEU A 58 2.29 2.02 -19.52
N SER A 59 1.44 1.23 -20.16
CA SER A 59 0.02 1.16 -19.80
C SER A 59 -0.21 0.64 -18.38
N ALA A 60 0.58 -0.33 -17.90
CA ALA A 60 0.50 -0.80 -16.51
C ALA A 60 0.87 0.31 -15.51
N LEU A 61 1.92 1.08 -15.80
CA LEU A 61 2.33 2.22 -14.97
C LEU A 61 1.29 3.35 -15.00
N SER A 62 0.69 3.64 -16.16
CA SER A 62 -0.40 4.60 -16.29
C SER A 62 -1.64 4.17 -15.52
N ALA A 63 -2.05 2.89 -15.64
CA ALA A 63 -3.16 2.33 -14.87
C ALA A 63 -2.92 2.42 -13.35
N LEU A 64 -1.70 2.08 -12.91
CA LEU A 64 -1.30 2.21 -11.50
C LEU A 64 -1.38 3.67 -11.03
N SER A 65 -0.89 4.61 -11.85
CA SER A 65 -0.90 6.05 -11.54
C SER A 65 -2.33 6.58 -11.42
N LEU A 66 -3.21 6.21 -12.36
CA LEU A 66 -4.64 6.53 -12.30
C LEU A 66 -5.31 5.95 -11.04
N ALA A 67 -5.03 4.69 -10.72
CA ALA A 67 -5.55 4.05 -9.51
C ALA A 67 -5.08 4.76 -8.22
N LYS A 68 -3.80 5.16 -8.15
CA LYS A 68 -3.25 5.91 -7.01
C LYS A 68 -3.86 7.32 -6.88
N LEU A 69 -4.22 7.94 -7.99
CA LEU A 69 -4.97 9.20 -8.04
C LEU A 69 -6.48 9.03 -7.80
N ARG A 70 -6.93 7.81 -7.45
CA ARG A 70 -8.35 7.45 -7.25
C ARG A 70 -9.23 7.64 -8.51
N ARG A 71 -8.62 7.69 -9.69
CA ARG A 71 -9.29 7.72 -10.99
C ARG A 71 -9.56 6.28 -11.47
N PHE A 72 -10.28 5.51 -10.65
CA PHE A 72 -10.52 4.08 -10.89
C PHE A 72 -11.25 3.78 -12.22
N PRO A 73 -12.26 4.55 -12.65
CA PRO A 73 -12.91 4.32 -13.95
C PRO A 73 -11.96 4.47 -15.13
N ASP A 74 -11.08 5.48 -15.09
CA ASP A 74 -10.07 5.73 -16.13
C ASP A 74 -9.02 4.61 -16.16
N ALA A 75 -8.60 4.12 -14.98
CA ALA A 75 -7.70 2.98 -14.89
C ALA A 75 -8.35 1.72 -15.49
N ALA A 76 -9.63 1.46 -15.17
CA ALA A 76 -10.36 0.31 -15.67
C ALA A 76 -10.59 0.38 -17.19
N SER A 77 -10.95 1.55 -17.73
CA SER A 77 -11.12 1.74 -19.17
C SER A 77 -9.81 1.59 -19.94
N LEU A 78 -8.71 2.12 -19.40
CA LEU A 78 -7.38 1.93 -19.97
C LEU A 78 -7.01 0.44 -20.02
N LEU A 79 -7.24 -0.32 -18.94
CA LEU A 79 -6.98 -1.77 -18.95
C LEU A 79 -7.90 -2.52 -19.91
N ALA A 80 -9.18 -2.16 -20.01
CA ALA A 80 -10.11 -2.78 -20.95
C ALA A 80 -9.71 -2.52 -22.42
N SER A 81 -9.08 -1.38 -22.70
CA SER A 81 -8.55 -1.07 -24.04
C SER A 81 -7.37 -1.95 -24.47
N LEU A 82 -6.67 -2.55 -23.49
CA LEU A 82 -5.60 -3.52 -23.72
C LEU A 82 -6.23 -4.87 -24.07
N HIS A 83 -6.78 -4.98 -25.27
CA HIS A 83 -7.36 -6.23 -25.75
C HIS A 83 -6.30 -7.34 -25.71
N PRO A 84 -6.53 -8.44 -24.97
CA PRO A 84 -5.65 -9.59 -25.05
C PRO A 84 -5.89 -10.24 -26.41
N ASP A 85 -4.90 -10.16 -27.30
CA ASP A 85 -4.89 -11.00 -28.49
C ASP A 85 -4.74 -12.46 -28.02
N PRO A 86 -5.69 -13.37 -28.32
CA PRO A 86 -5.63 -14.76 -27.90
C PRO A 86 -4.40 -15.52 -28.44
N ALA A 87 -3.71 -14.98 -29.45
CA ALA A 87 -2.43 -15.51 -29.93
C ALA A 87 -1.20 -15.01 -29.13
N CYS A 88 -1.39 -14.07 -28.20
CA CYS A 88 -0.31 -13.43 -27.46
C CYS A 88 -0.06 -14.09 -26.10
N LEU A 89 1.17 -13.92 -25.60
CA LEU A 89 1.55 -14.32 -24.24
C LEU A 89 0.63 -13.66 -23.20
N PRO A 90 0.37 -14.33 -22.06
CA PRO A 90 -0.47 -13.77 -21.01
C PRO A 90 0.10 -12.42 -20.53
N PRO A 91 -0.77 -11.45 -20.20
CA PRO A 91 -0.32 -10.12 -19.83
C PRO A 91 0.57 -10.15 -18.57
N PRO A 92 1.50 -9.18 -18.44
CA PRO A 92 2.35 -9.03 -17.26
C PRO A 92 1.56 -9.09 -15.95
N PHE A 93 2.18 -9.62 -14.89
CA PHE A 93 1.53 -9.83 -13.60
C PHE A 93 0.85 -8.56 -13.06
N LEU A 94 1.50 -7.39 -13.17
CA LEU A 94 0.94 -6.12 -12.69
C LEU A 94 -0.39 -5.76 -13.36
N ILE A 95 -0.53 -6.00 -14.68
CA ILE A 95 -1.77 -5.74 -15.41
C ILE A 95 -2.88 -6.66 -14.89
N ARG A 96 -2.58 -7.95 -14.73
CA ARG A 96 -3.53 -8.93 -14.18
C ARG A 96 -3.95 -8.59 -12.76
N LEU A 97 -3.00 -8.15 -11.94
CA LEU A 97 -3.27 -7.69 -10.57
C LEU A 97 -4.17 -6.46 -10.56
N LEU A 98 -3.87 -5.42 -11.34
CA LEU A 98 -4.70 -4.21 -11.39
C LEU A 98 -6.10 -4.52 -11.92
N HIS A 99 -6.22 -5.37 -12.94
CA HIS A 99 -7.51 -5.82 -13.47
C HIS A 99 -8.34 -6.60 -12.44
N ALA A 100 -7.70 -7.34 -11.55
CA ALA A 100 -8.34 -8.07 -10.47
C ALA A 100 -8.72 -7.18 -9.28
N VAL A 101 -7.87 -6.20 -8.95
CA VAL A 101 -8.04 -5.33 -7.76
C VAL A 101 -8.98 -4.16 -8.00
N LEU A 102 -8.97 -3.55 -9.20
CA LEU A 102 -9.77 -2.35 -9.48
C LEU A 102 -11.28 -2.50 -9.19
N PRO A 103 -11.93 -3.64 -9.46
CA PRO A 103 -13.34 -3.81 -9.11
C PRO A 103 -13.64 -3.74 -7.60
N LEU A 104 -12.65 -3.81 -6.70
CA LEU A 104 -12.86 -3.53 -5.26
C LEU A 104 -13.13 -2.04 -4.99
N PHE A 105 -12.63 -1.15 -5.85
CA PHE A 105 -12.85 0.30 -5.76
C PHE A 105 -14.03 0.77 -6.63
N LEU A 106 -14.57 -0.13 -7.44
CA LEU A 106 -15.83 0.02 -8.14
C LEU A 106 -16.89 -0.78 -7.34
N PRO A 107 -18.19 -0.57 -7.52
CA PRO A 107 -19.22 -1.31 -6.77
C PRO A 107 -19.39 -2.76 -7.25
N ASP A 108 -18.29 -3.51 -7.48
CA ASP A 108 -18.29 -4.88 -8.00
C ASP A 108 -17.27 -5.79 -7.30
N ARG A 109 -17.44 -5.92 -5.97
CA ARG A 109 -16.64 -6.80 -5.12
C ARG A 109 -16.64 -8.27 -5.60
N PRO A 110 -17.78 -8.90 -5.98
CA PRO A 110 -17.78 -10.30 -6.41
C PRO A 110 -16.86 -10.56 -7.61
N LEU A 111 -16.88 -9.67 -8.61
CA LEU A 111 -15.99 -9.76 -9.76
C LEU A 111 -14.52 -9.62 -9.36
N ALA A 112 -14.21 -8.72 -8.41
CA ALA A 112 -12.85 -8.57 -7.89
C ALA A 112 -12.36 -9.85 -7.19
N LEU A 113 -13.18 -10.43 -6.32
CA LEU A 113 -12.84 -11.67 -5.61
C LEU A 113 -12.62 -12.83 -6.58
N ASP A 114 -13.52 -13.03 -7.54
CA ASP A 114 -13.39 -14.07 -8.57
C ASP A 114 -12.04 -13.94 -9.32
N ARG A 115 -11.71 -12.73 -9.76
CA ARG A 115 -10.45 -12.43 -10.44
C ARG A 115 -9.23 -12.61 -9.55
N LEU A 116 -9.30 -12.20 -8.28
CA LEU A 116 -8.19 -12.33 -7.33
C LEU A 116 -7.93 -13.80 -6.96
N TYR A 117 -8.98 -14.59 -6.72
CA TYR A 117 -8.85 -16.03 -6.49
C TYR A 117 -8.33 -16.76 -7.73
N THR A 118 -8.81 -16.40 -8.92
CA THR A 118 -8.29 -16.93 -10.19
C THR A 118 -6.82 -16.54 -10.40
N LEU A 119 -6.43 -15.31 -10.04
CA LEU A 119 -5.04 -14.88 -10.10
C LEU A 119 -4.18 -15.66 -9.12
N LEU A 120 -4.63 -15.83 -7.88
CA LEU A 120 -3.92 -16.57 -6.84
C LEU A 120 -3.70 -18.04 -7.26
N SER A 121 -4.75 -18.70 -7.75
CA SER A 121 -4.65 -20.08 -8.25
C SER A 121 -3.68 -20.16 -9.42
N SER A 122 -3.71 -19.20 -10.36
CA SER A 122 -2.78 -19.16 -11.49
C SER A 122 -1.32 -18.96 -11.08
N VAL A 123 -1.06 -18.22 -10.00
CA VAL A 123 0.30 -18.02 -9.47
C VAL A 123 0.81 -19.30 -8.80
N ARG A 124 -0.06 -19.98 -8.05
CA ARG A 124 0.27 -21.22 -7.33
C ARG A 124 0.42 -22.43 -8.25
N ALA A 125 -0.33 -22.48 -9.34
CA ALA A 125 -0.29 -23.59 -10.31
C ALA A 125 0.95 -23.58 -11.22
N ARG A 126 1.81 -22.57 -11.12
CA ARG A 126 2.99 -22.46 -11.98
C ARG A 126 4.03 -23.54 -11.63
N PRO A 127 4.75 -24.07 -12.64
CA PRO A 127 5.84 -25.02 -12.39
C PRO A 127 7.01 -24.37 -11.62
N ASP A 128 7.23 -23.08 -11.80
CA ASP A 128 8.26 -22.27 -11.12
C ASP A 128 7.71 -21.49 -9.91
N ALA A 129 6.57 -21.90 -9.33
CA ALA A 129 5.94 -21.19 -8.21
C ALA A 129 6.86 -21.03 -6.98
N GLY A 130 7.85 -21.92 -6.82
CA GLY A 130 8.86 -21.85 -5.78
C GLY A 130 9.88 -20.71 -5.95
N HIS A 131 9.97 -20.08 -7.12
CA HIS A 131 10.88 -18.96 -7.37
C HIS A 131 10.56 -17.77 -6.45
N PRO A 132 11.56 -17.04 -5.89
CA PRO A 132 11.32 -15.96 -4.93
C PRO A 132 10.34 -14.88 -5.42
N GLU A 133 10.37 -14.55 -6.71
CA GLU A 133 9.42 -13.60 -7.29
C GLU A 133 7.97 -14.09 -7.25
N TRP A 134 7.73 -15.36 -7.55
CA TRP A 134 6.39 -15.93 -7.54
C TRP A 134 5.87 -16.13 -6.13
N ARG A 135 6.73 -16.48 -5.16
CA ARG A 135 6.38 -16.46 -3.74
C ARG A 135 5.95 -15.07 -3.27
N ARG A 136 6.70 -14.02 -3.63
CA ARG A 136 6.31 -12.62 -3.33
C ARG A 136 4.96 -12.25 -3.95
N ARG A 137 4.67 -12.70 -5.17
CA ARG A 137 3.39 -12.48 -5.86
C ARG A 137 2.24 -13.26 -5.19
N ASP A 138 2.47 -14.50 -4.78
CA ASP A 138 1.51 -15.33 -4.02
C ASP A 138 1.12 -14.62 -2.72
N VAL A 139 2.12 -14.25 -1.91
CA VAL A 139 1.95 -13.51 -0.67
C VAL A 139 1.20 -12.20 -0.88
N LEU A 140 1.52 -11.46 -1.94
CA LEU A 140 0.83 -10.20 -2.27
C LEU A 140 -0.66 -10.42 -2.53
N VAL A 141 -1.02 -11.35 -3.42
CA VAL A 141 -2.41 -11.59 -3.80
C VAL A 141 -3.20 -12.15 -2.61
N ALA A 142 -2.64 -13.12 -1.88
CA ALA A 142 -3.26 -13.67 -0.68
C ALA A 142 -3.46 -12.61 0.42
N SER A 143 -2.49 -11.70 0.59
CA SER A 143 -2.62 -10.60 1.56
C SER A 143 -3.72 -9.61 1.18
N LEU A 144 -3.91 -9.34 -0.12
CA LEU A 144 -5.00 -8.48 -0.61
C LEU A 144 -6.37 -9.11 -0.36
N LEU A 145 -6.52 -10.41 -0.66
CA LEU A 145 -7.73 -11.17 -0.34
C LEU A 145 -8.01 -11.18 1.16
N ALA A 146 -7.01 -11.48 1.99
CA ALA A 146 -7.16 -11.48 3.43
C ALA A 146 -7.57 -10.10 3.98
N ALA A 147 -6.98 -9.01 3.48
CA ALA A 147 -7.34 -7.66 3.87
C ALA A 147 -8.80 -7.32 3.51
N ASP A 148 -9.26 -7.71 2.32
CA ASP A 148 -10.66 -7.53 1.91
C ASP A 148 -11.62 -8.34 2.80
N HIS A 149 -11.32 -9.61 3.05
CA HIS A 149 -12.10 -10.46 3.95
C HIS A 149 -12.17 -9.89 5.37
N LEU A 150 -11.06 -9.39 5.93
CA LEU A 150 -11.04 -8.71 7.23
C LEU A 150 -11.92 -7.46 7.25
N ALA A 151 -11.88 -6.65 6.20
CA ALA A 151 -12.72 -5.44 6.09
C ALA A 151 -14.22 -5.78 6.07
N HIS A 152 -14.58 -6.93 5.52
CA HIS A 152 -15.96 -7.44 5.45
C HIS A 152 -16.33 -8.37 6.61
N ARG A 153 -15.47 -8.51 7.62
CA ARG A 153 -15.67 -9.38 8.81
C ARG A 153 -15.79 -10.88 8.48
N GLU A 154 -15.26 -11.30 7.34
CA GLU A 154 -15.18 -12.69 6.90
C GLU A 154 -13.90 -13.34 7.49
N PHE A 155 -13.86 -13.44 8.82
CA PHE A 155 -12.64 -13.70 9.58
C PHE A 155 -12.02 -15.08 9.34
N ASP A 156 -12.84 -16.11 9.16
CA ASP A 156 -12.35 -17.48 8.99
C ASP A 156 -11.50 -17.61 7.73
N VAL A 157 -11.98 -17.04 6.62
CA VAL A 157 -11.27 -17.06 5.33
C VAL A 157 -10.01 -16.20 5.40
N ALA A 158 -10.09 -15.02 6.02
CA ALA A 158 -8.93 -14.16 6.20
C ALA A 158 -7.81 -14.85 7.02
N LEU A 159 -8.16 -15.47 8.14
CA LEU A 159 -7.20 -16.19 8.97
C LEU A 159 -6.63 -17.40 8.24
N ALA A 160 -7.45 -18.16 7.51
CA ALA A 160 -6.96 -19.28 6.72
C ALA A 160 -5.93 -18.85 5.66
N LEU A 161 -6.19 -17.75 4.96
CA LEU A 161 -5.24 -17.19 3.98
C LEU A 161 -3.93 -16.72 4.64
N LEU A 162 -4.01 -16.02 5.76
CA LEU A 162 -2.83 -15.52 6.49
C LEU A 162 -2.02 -16.65 7.11
N ALA A 163 -2.68 -17.67 7.66
CA ALA A 163 -2.03 -18.85 8.20
C ALA A 163 -1.35 -19.68 7.10
N ASP A 164 -1.99 -19.85 5.93
CA ASP A 164 -1.40 -20.54 4.78
C ASP A 164 -0.10 -19.85 4.33
N ILE A 165 -0.12 -18.52 4.12
CA ILE A 165 1.11 -17.81 3.71
C ILE A 165 2.18 -17.80 4.79
N ALA A 166 1.81 -17.69 6.08
CA ALA A 166 2.77 -17.74 7.18
C ALA A 166 3.39 -19.14 7.34
N SER A 167 2.62 -20.21 7.12
CA SER A 167 3.12 -21.59 7.23
C SER A 167 4.16 -21.95 6.16
N ARG A 168 4.11 -21.29 4.99
CA ARG A 168 5.05 -21.49 3.88
C ARG A 168 6.38 -20.76 4.10
N GLU A 169 6.37 -19.69 4.89
CA GLU A 169 7.55 -18.90 5.25
C GLU A 169 7.58 -18.67 6.77
N PRO A 170 7.78 -19.73 7.58
CA PRO A 170 7.68 -19.64 9.04
C PRO A 170 8.78 -18.77 9.66
N SER A 171 9.87 -18.51 8.93
CA SER A 171 10.95 -17.62 9.34
C SER A 171 10.74 -16.16 8.92
N ASN A 172 9.56 -15.80 8.39
CA ASN A 172 9.28 -14.43 7.95
C ASN A 172 8.48 -13.67 9.03
N PRO A 173 9.13 -12.82 9.85
CA PRO A 173 8.47 -12.16 10.97
C PRO A 173 7.37 -11.19 10.50
N ILE A 174 7.45 -10.67 9.28
CA ILE A 174 6.43 -9.75 8.73
C ILE A 174 5.11 -10.49 8.50
N LEU A 175 5.15 -11.72 7.97
CA LEU A 175 3.95 -12.52 7.73
C LEU A 175 3.31 -12.99 9.03
N LEU A 176 4.14 -13.42 9.98
CA LEU A 176 3.70 -13.77 11.33
C LEU A 176 3.03 -12.58 12.05
N SER A 177 3.61 -11.37 11.96
CA SER A 177 2.97 -10.16 12.52
C SER A 177 1.62 -9.86 11.89
N ARG A 178 1.45 -10.07 10.57
CA ARG A 178 0.13 -9.89 9.91
C ARG A 178 -0.91 -10.87 10.45
N LEU A 179 -0.54 -12.13 10.67
CA LEU A 179 -1.41 -13.12 11.30
C LEU A 179 -1.76 -12.73 12.74
N ALA A 180 -0.78 -12.27 13.53
CA ALA A 180 -1.00 -11.78 14.88
C ALA A 180 -1.97 -10.58 14.90
N TYR A 181 -1.82 -9.63 13.98
CA TYR A 181 -2.73 -8.49 13.83
C TYR A 181 -4.16 -8.92 13.50
N ALA A 182 -4.33 -9.91 12.62
CA ALA A 182 -5.65 -10.46 12.33
C ALA A 182 -6.27 -11.11 13.58
N HIS A 183 -5.49 -11.86 14.36
CA HIS A 183 -5.96 -12.39 15.65
C HIS A 183 -6.36 -11.30 16.64
N MET A 184 -5.62 -10.19 16.72
CA MET A 184 -6.01 -9.04 17.54
C MET A 184 -7.33 -8.43 17.07
N GLN A 185 -7.49 -8.23 15.76
CA GLN A 185 -8.68 -7.60 15.18
C GLN A 185 -9.98 -8.37 15.50
N ILE A 186 -9.88 -9.69 15.62
CA ILE A 186 -11.03 -10.55 15.98
C ILE A 186 -11.19 -10.77 17.50
N GLY A 187 -10.29 -10.23 18.31
CA GLY A 187 -10.28 -10.39 19.77
C GLY A 187 -9.67 -11.71 20.27
N ASN A 188 -9.00 -12.48 19.42
CA ASN A 188 -8.26 -13.68 19.85
C ASN A 188 -6.88 -13.28 20.41
N LEU A 189 -6.89 -12.64 21.58
CA LEU A 189 -5.69 -12.08 22.20
C LEU A 189 -4.66 -13.16 22.58
N THR A 190 -5.13 -14.35 22.96
CA THR A 190 -4.25 -15.47 23.31
C THR A 190 -3.40 -15.94 22.12
N ALA A 191 -4.03 -16.14 20.95
CA ALA A 191 -3.32 -16.49 19.74
C ALA A 191 -2.43 -15.34 19.23
N ALA A 192 -2.91 -14.10 19.34
CA ALA A 192 -2.12 -12.93 18.97
C ALA A 192 -0.81 -12.84 19.76
N SER A 193 -0.85 -12.86 21.10
CA SER A 193 0.35 -12.79 21.94
C SER A 193 1.25 -14.03 21.82
N ALA A 194 0.70 -15.21 21.54
CA ALA A 194 1.52 -16.36 21.19
C ALA A 194 2.27 -16.16 19.87
N THR A 195 1.59 -15.61 18.86
CA THR A 195 2.19 -15.33 17.55
C THR A 195 3.23 -14.21 17.65
N PHE A 196 3.00 -13.15 18.43
CA PHE A 196 4.00 -12.09 18.62
C PHE A 196 5.27 -12.57 19.32
N ARG A 197 5.15 -13.40 20.36
CA ARG A 197 6.33 -14.05 20.96
C ARG A 197 7.11 -14.89 19.96
N HIS A 198 6.39 -15.55 19.04
CA HIS A 198 7.05 -16.27 17.95
C HIS A 198 7.75 -15.32 16.98
N VAL A 199 7.12 -14.18 16.61
CA VAL A 199 7.76 -13.14 15.79
C VAL A 199 9.08 -12.67 16.43
N GLU A 200 9.09 -12.39 17.73
CA GLU A 200 10.31 -12.01 18.47
C GLU A 200 11.38 -13.09 18.35
N SER A 201 11.04 -14.35 18.61
CA SER A 201 12.00 -15.47 18.51
C SER A 201 12.60 -15.62 17.10
N VAL A 202 11.81 -15.39 16.05
CA VAL A 202 12.25 -15.50 14.66
C VAL A 202 13.11 -14.29 14.27
N ALA A 203 12.76 -13.10 14.73
CA ALA A 203 13.51 -11.88 14.48
C ALA A 203 14.89 -11.89 15.18
N ASP A 204 14.94 -12.39 16.41
CA ASP A 204 16.18 -12.52 17.18
C ASP A 204 17.14 -13.55 16.57
N ALA A 205 16.60 -14.58 15.91
CA ALA A 205 17.38 -15.62 15.24
C ALA A 205 17.80 -15.26 13.81
N ALA A 206 17.40 -14.10 13.29
CA ALA A 206 17.77 -13.66 11.94
C ALA A 206 19.22 -13.16 11.87
N ASP A 207 19.79 -13.16 10.67
CA ASP A 207 21.18 -12.70 10.45
C ASP A 207 21.37 -11.22 10.84
N GLU A 208 20.34 -10.40 10.64
CA GLU A 208 20.32 -8.97 10.98
C GLU A 208 19.11 -8.64 11.87
N PRO A 209 19.14 -8.91 13.18
CA PRO A 209 18.00 -8.68 14.08
C PRO A 209 17.57 -7.21 14.13
N ALA A 210 18.52 -6.28 13.99
CA ALA A 210 18.28 -4.85 13.99
C ALA A 210 17.32 -4.39 12.89
N GLN A 211 17.24 -5.12 11.76
CA GLN A 211 16.32 -4.77 10.67
C GLN A 211 14.85 -4.86 11.09
N TYR A 212 14.53 -5.66 12.11
CA TYR A 212 13.18 -5.90 12.60
C TYR A 212 12.81 -5.04 13.82
N ALA A 213 13.71 -4.18 14.32
CA ALA A 213 13.48 -3.38 15.51
C ALA A 213 12.16 -2.58 15.42
N SER A 214 11.92 -1.87 14.31
CA SER A 214 10.68 -1.10 14.11
C SER A 214 9.44 -1.98 14.01
N LEU A 215 9.55 -3.21 13.45
CA LEU A 215 8.44 -4.16 13.40
C LEU A 215 8.08 -4.63 14.82
N LEU A 216 9.07 -5.01 15.62
CA LEU A 216 8.89 -5.49 16.98
C LEU A 216 8.33 -4.39 17.89
N ALA A 217 8.84 -3.18 17.79
CA ALA A 217 8.32 -2.02 18.52
C ALA A 217 6.83 -1.76 18.18
N ARG A 218 6.45 -1.79 16.90
CA ARG A 218 5.02 -1.66 16.50
C ARG A 218 4.17 -2.80 17.08
N ASN A 219 4.66 -4.04 17.08
CA ASN A 219 3.94 -5.18 17.66
C ASN A 219 3.70 -4.97 19.17
N ARG A 220 4.75 -4.61 19.92
CA ARG A 220 4.66 -4.33 21.37
C ARG A 220 3.73 -3.16 21.67
N ALA A 221 3.78 -2.10 20.85
CA ALA A 221 2.88 -0.95 20.99
C ALA A 221 1.41 -1.38 20.85
N LEU A 222 1.10 -2.30 19.94
CA LEU A 222 -0.25 -2.83 19.77
C LEU A 222 -0.70 -3.68 20.96
N GLU A 223 0.17 -4.51 21.52
CA GLU A 223 -0.14 -5.24 22.78
C GLU A 223 -0.40 -4.26 23.94
N CYS A 224 0.38 -3.18 24.05
CA CYS A 224 0.17 -2.12 25.04
C CYS A 224 -1.17 -1.40 24.85
N ILE A 225 -1.56 -1.11 23.60
CA ILE A 225 -2.89 -0.53 23.29
C ILE A 225 -4.01 -1.44 23.79
N VAL A 226 -3.91 -2.75 23.55
CA VAL A 226 -4.93 -3.72 24.02
C VAL A 226 -4.98 -3.78 25.54
N ALA A 227 -3.82 -3.71 26.20
CA ALA A 227 -3.72 -3.61 27.65
C ALA A 227 -4.20 -2.25 28.20
N LYS A 228 -4.55 -1.28 27.34
CA LYS A 228 -4.89 0.11 27.67
C LYS A 228 -3.74 0.88 28.33
N ASP A 229 -2.50 0.39 28.18
CA ASP A 229 -1.30 1.11 28.58
C ASP A 229 -0.83 1.99 27.41
N TYR A 230 -1.54 3.10 27.23
CA TYR A 230 -1.24 4.04 26.16
C TYR A 230 0.11 4.74 26.35
N ALA A 231 0.59 4.89 27.60
CA ALA A 231 1.88 5.51 27.88
C ALA A 231 3.03 4.60 27.41
N ALA A 232 2.94 3.29 27.63
CA ALA A 232 3.88 2.33 27.07
C ALA A 232 3.81 2.28 25.53
N ALA A 233 2.60 2.26 24.97
CA ALA A 233 2.42 2.27 23.52
C ALA A 233 3.06 3.51 22.86
N VAL A 234 2.95 4.70 23.48
CA VAL A 234 3.59 5.92 22.99
C VAL A 234 5.11 5.78 22.93
N ARG A 235 5.74 5.23 23.97
CA ARG A 235 7.20 5.00 24.00
C ARG A 235 7.63 4.05 22.89
N GLU A 236 6.90 2.95 22.68
CA GLU A 236 7.21 2.01 21.59
C GLU A 236 7.07 2.68 20.21
N TYR A 237 6.03 3.49 19.98
CA TYR A 237 5.92 4.24 18.73
C TYR A 237 6.98 5.34 18.57
N GLU A 238 7.50 5.90 19.66
CA GLU A 238 8.65 6.82 19.62
C GLU A 238 9.89 6.13 19.05
N THR A 239 10.19 4.90 19.48
CA THR A 239 11.31 4.14 18.92
C THR A 239 11.16 3.91 17.41
N CYS A 240 9.93 3.71 16.92
CA CYS A 240 9.64 3.58 15.49
C CYS A 240 9.91 4.89 14.74
N ILE A 241 9.50 6.02 15.32
CA ILE A 241 9.66 7.36 14.73
C ILE A 241 11.13 7.81 14.76
N GLU A 242 11.89 7.41 15.79
CA GLU A 242 13.34 7.65 15.84
C GLU A 242 14.07 6.89 14.72
N ALA A 243 13.66 5.64 14.44
CA ALA A 243 14.21 4.84 13.36
C ALA A 243 13.81 5.35 11.97
N ASP A 244 12.54 5.71 11.78
CA ASP A 244 12.01 6.32 10.55
C ASP A 244 11.10 7.51 10.91
N PRO A 245 11.62 8.75 10.83
CA PRO A 245 10.82 9.93 11.09
C PRO A 245 9.59 10.04 10.19
N ALA A 246 9.61 9.47 8.98
CA ALA A 246 8.51 9.54 8.02
C ALA A 246 7.47 8.42 8.18
N ASP A 247 7.59 7.58 9.22
CA ASP A 247 6.67 6.48 9.50
C ASP A 247 5.25 6.99 9.86
N ALA A 248 4.41 7.13 8.83
CA ALA A 248 3.04 7.60 8.97
C ALA A 248 2.19 6.68 9.87
N VAL A 249 2.51 5.38 9.95
CA VAL A 249 1.77 4.44 10.79
C VAL A 249 2.09 4.69 12.26
N ALA A 250 3.37 4.78 12.62
CA ALA A 250 3.77 5.07 14.00
C ALA A 250 3.33 6.47 14.46
N LEU A 251 3.46 7.49 13.60
CA LEU A 251 3.01 8.85 13.90
C LEU A 251 1.49 8.90 14.18
N ASN A 252 0.69 8.28 13.32
CA ASN A 252 -0.75 8.23 13.49
C ASN A 252 -1.14 7.45 14.75
N ASN A 253 -0.54 6.28 14.97
CA ASN A 253 -0.88 5.46 16.12
C ASN A 253 -0.40 6.07 17.45
N LYS A 254 0.75 6.76 17.48
CA LYS A 254 1.18 7.59 18.61
C LYS A 254 0.15 8.67 18.93
N ALA A 255 -0.30 9.41 17.92
CA ALA A 255 -1.32 10.43 18.10
C ALA A 255 -2.63 9.85 18.64
N LEU A 256 -3.07 8.68 18.14
CA LEU A 256 -4.23 7.97 18.68
C LEU A 256 -4.05 7.59 20.15
N CYS A 257 -2.89 7.09 20.56
CA CYS A 257 -2.61 6.75 21.96
C CYS A 257 -2.66 7.99 22.87
N LEU A 258 -2.13 9.13 22.42
CA LEU A 258 -2.22 10.41 23.13
C LEU A 258 -3.67 10.89 23.24
N MET A 259 -4.47 10.74 22.17
CA MET A 259 -5.90 11.07 22.20
C MET A 259 -6.67 10.20 23.21
N TYR A 260 -6.41 8.88 23.25
CA TYR A 260 -7.01 7.99 24.25
C TYR A 260 -6.58 8.33 25.68
N SER A 261 -5.37 8.87 25.86
CA SER A 261 -4.85 9.38 27.13
C SER A 261 -5.38 10.78 27.49
N ARG A 262 -6.18 11.40 26.59
CA ARG A 262 -6.73 12.77 26.69
C ARG A 262 -5.69 13.90 26.54
N ASP A 263 -4.49 13.59 26.08
CA ASP A 263 -3.42 14.54 25.79
C ASP A 263 -3.54 15.11 24.38
N LEU A 264 -4.67 15.78 24.11
CA LEU A 264 -5.00 16.30 22.78
C LEU A 264 -3.98 17.32 22.26
N GLY A 265 -3.36 18.10 23.15
CA GLY A 265 -2.36 19.10 22.78
C GLY A 265 -1.12 18.47 22.13
N ASP A 266 -0.63 17.37 22.70
CA ASP A 266 0.55 16.69 22.16
C ASP A 266 0.19 15.82 20.96
N ALA A 267 -1.01 15.24 20.92
CA ALA A 267 -1.50 14.56 19.73
C ALA A 267 -1.54 15.49 18.50
N ILE A 268 -2.04 16.73 18.67
CA ILE A 268 -2.07 17.74 17.61
C ILE A 268 -0.65 18.08 17.15
N LYS A 269 0.28 18.33 18.08
CA LYS A 269 1.69 18.64 17.74
C LYS A 269 2.34 17.52 16.92
N VAL A 270 2.11 16.26 17.28
CA VAL A 270 2.64 15.10 16.54
C VAL A 270 2.13 15.11 15.10
N LEU A 271 0.83 15.30 14.89
CA LEU A 271 0.22 15.30 13.56
C LEU A 271 0.58 16.54 12.73
N GLU A 272 0.59 17.73 13.32
CA GLU A 272 1.02 18.96 12.64
C GLU A 272 2.48 18.88 12.23
N GLY A 273 3.36 18.41 13.11
CA GLY A 273 4.78 18.21 12.79
C GLY A 273 5.01 17.15 11.71
N ALA A 274 4.14 16.14 11.60
CA ALA A 274 4.18 15.18 10.50
C ALA A 274 3.77 15.84 9.16
N LEU A 275 2.70 16.64 9.17
CA LEU A 275 2.23 17.35 7.98
C LEU A 275 3.23 18.41 7.51
N GLU A 276 3.85 19.17 8.41
CA GLU A 276 4.87 20.18 8.05
C GLU A 276 6.07 19.55 7.36
N ARG A 277 6.49 18.35 7.78
CA ARG A 277 7.58 17.61 7.14
C ARG A 277 7.18 17.06 5.78
N ALA A 278 5.95 16.55 5.65
CA ALA A 278 5.43 16.06 4.37
C ALA A 278 5.31 17.20 3.32
N HIS A 279 4.80 18.38 3.72
CA HIS A 279 4.66 19.53 2.83
C HIS A 279 5.98 20.29 2.62
N GLY A 280 6.84 20.39 3.63
CA GLY A 280 8.16 21.00 3.51
C GLY A 280 9.08 20.24 2.56
N GLY A 281 8.91 18.92 2.44
CA GLY A 281 9.51 18.11 1.38
C GLY A 281 8.93 18.42 -0.02
N ALA A 282 7.62 18.69 -0.12
CA ALA A 282 6.96 19.04 -1.38
C ALA A 282 7.32 20.45 -1.90
N GLN A 283 7.54 21.42 -1.00
CA GLN A 283 7.86 22.81 -1.37
C GLN A 283 9.31 23.01 -1.84
N ARG A 284 10.25 22.15 -1.43
CA ARG A 284 11.66 22.22 -1.88
C ARG A 284 11.85 21.78 -3.33
N ASP A 285 10.96 20.94 -3.86
CA ASP A 285 11.03 20.39 -5.22
C ASP A 285 10.01 21.03 -6.20
N GLY A 286 9.20 21.99 -5.76
CA GLY A 286 8.19 22.66 -6.59
C GLY A 286 8.08 24.14 -6.28
N GLY A 287 8.59 24.99 -7.18
CA GLY A 287 8.34 26.44 -7.12
C GLY A 287 6.85 26.75 -7.23
N GLY A 288 6.23 27.15 -6.12
CA GLY A 288 4.81 27.56 -6.09
C GLY A 288 4.29 27.82 -4.68
N GLN A 289 4.30 29.11 -4.28
CA GLN A 289 3.67 29.83 -3.16
C GLN A 289 3.21 29.12 -1.84
N PRO A 290 3.46 29.73 -0.67
CA PRO A 290 3.08 29.16 0.63
C PRO A 290 1.59 29.37 0.97
N VAL A 291 0.91 28.30 1.38
CA VAL A 291 -0.45 28.38 1.96
C VAL A 291 -0.34 28.67 3.46
N GLN A 292 -0.34 29.96 3.82
CA GLN A 292 -0.56 30.40 5.19
C GLN A 292 -2.06 30.48 5.47
N HIS A 293 -2.76 29.40 5.87
CA HIS A 293 -4.06 29.51 6.56
C HIS A 293 -4.55 28.18 7.16
N VAL A 294 -3.99 27.74 8.30
CA VAL A 294 -4.67 26.77 9.20
C VAL A 294 -4.62 27.21 10.68
N ARG A 295 -4.12 28.41 11.00
CA ARG A 295 -3.90 28.83 12.40
C ARG A 295 -5.08 29.46 13.14
N ALA A 296 -6.29 29.44 12.60
CA ALA A 296 -7.43 30.13 13.22
C ALA A 296 -8.73 29.32 13.16
N ARG A 297 -8.83 28.22 13.93
CA ARG A 297 -10.14 27.62 14.27
C ARG A 297 -10.19 26.71 15.50
N LEU A 298 -9.27 26.84 16.45
CA LEU A 298 -9.32 26.08 17.73
C LEU A 298 -9.11 26.93 18.99
N ARG A 299 -9.46 28.21 18.96
CA ARG A 299 -9.60 29.02 20.19
C ARG A 299 -10.87 29.86 20.16
N GLN A 300 -11.97 29.28 20.63
CA GLN A 300 -13.02 30.06 21.30
C GLN A 300 -13.54 29.27 22.51
N PRO A 301 -13.56 29.88 23.72
CA PRO A 301 -14.22 29.30 24.88
C PRO A 301 -15.75 29.43 24.74
N ARG A 302 -16.49 28.36 25.08
CA ARG A 302 -17.95 28.36 25.14
C ARG A 302 -18.42 29.34 26.23
N ARG A 303 -19.12 30.42 25.84
CA ARG A 303 -19.88 31.28 26.76
C ARG A 303 -21.29 30.70 26.94
N GLY A 304 -21.67 30.53 28.21
CA GLY A 304 -23.02 30.67 28.79
C GLY A 304 -24.18 29.88 28.16
N GLN A 305 -24.57 28.77 28.80
CA GLN A 305 -25.94 28.30 28.76
C GLN A 305 -26.71 29.01 29.88
N GLU A 306 -27.72 29.81 29.53
CA GLU A 306 -28.71 30.35 30.45
C GLU A 306 -29.73 29.26 30.82
N GLU A 307 -30.00 29.11 32.12
CA GLU A 307 -31.00 28.22 32.70
C GLU A 307 -32.44 28.63 32.35
N PRO A 308 -33.39 27.68 32.26
CA PRO A 308 -34.78 27.97 31.97
C PRO A 308 -35.49 28.53 33.22
N ARG A 309 -36.10 29.72 33.08
CA ARG A 309 -36.95 30.33 34.09
C ARG A 309 -38.23 29.52 34.30
N ARG A 310 -38.51 29.17 35.56
CA ARG A 310 -39.80 28.66 36.04
C ARG A 310 -40.89 29.72 35.79
N VAL A 311 -42.00 29.29 35.21
CA VAL A 311 -43.24 30.07 35.15
C VAL A 311 -44.11 29.59 36.30
N ASP A 312 -44.24 30.42 37.33
CA ASP A 312 -45.20 30.20 38.40
C ASP A 312 -46.59 30.67 37.94
N CYS A 313 -47.55 29.75 38.01
CA CYS A 313 -48.97 30.04 37.94
C CYS A 313 -49.40 30.85 39.16
N GLN A 314 -50.07 32.00 38.97
CA GLN A 314 -51.10 32.47 39.91
C GLN A 314 -52.04 33.52 39.29
N SER A 315 -53.34 33.27 39.54
CA SER A 315 -54.52 34.15 39.54
C SER A 315 -55.00 34.83 38.25
N CYS A 316 -56.05 34.25 37.68
CA CYS A 316 -57.13 34.99 37.01
C CYS A 316 -58.03 35.66 38.07
N SER A 317 -58.31 36.94 37.87
CA SER A 317 -59.60 37.58 38.16
C SER A 317 -60.28 37.88 36.84
#